data_AF-A0A1I0XGJ7-F1
#
_entry.id   AF-A0A1I0XGJ7-F1
#
_cell.length_a   1.000
_cell.length_b   1.000
_cell.length_c   1.000
_cell.angle_alpha   90.00
_cell.angle_beta   90.00
_cell.angle_gamma   90.00
#
_symmetry.space_group_name_H-M   'P 1'
#
loop_
_entity.id
_entity.type
_entity.pdbx_description
1 polymer ?
#
loop_
_entity_poly.entity_id
_entity_poly.type
_entity_poly.pdbx_seq_one_letter_code
_entity_poly.pdbx_strand_id
1 'polypeptide(L)'
;MKIKKIKIKNFRSYKDEVEIEFDDLTAFVGKNDIGKSTVLEALDIFFNDGKGVVKLDKDDINKQAVAENDNEIVISVCFEELPRTIVIDSTNETTLQSEYLLNSNNQLEIIKKYPNAGKEKVFVRANHPTNDNCKDLLQKKNTDYQKTIKENSITCTNQTINAVMRTAIWTHFNSDLQLSEMEIDVTKGDTKSIWDKLQNYLPLYSLFQSDRKNSDGDSEVQDPLKEAVKQILNDRILKQKFAEIALEVENKLREVSARTLEKVREMNPEIANSLNPIIPPVESLKWTDVFKSVSITGDDDIPINKRGSGVKRLILLNFFRAEAERRKVEENIPSIIYAIEEPETSQHTDHQKKLISAFLELATTPNTQVIITTHSATLVKALKFEHLRLVTNANNTKNIEAILPNQLPYPSLNEVNFLAFSEVTEEYHNELYGYIELEGELNNFRNSKPTITYNKQTRDGTLRVEQIILTDYIRHQIHHPENTNNTKYTFDNLNDSIIMMRTFIQTIAP
;
A
#
# COMPACT_ATOMS: atom_id res chain seq x y z
N MET A 1 -6.58 8.49 -8.89
CA MET A 1 -6.71 7.03 -8.67
C MET A 1 -5.97 6.67 -7.41
N LYS A 2 -6.62 5.93 -6.51
CA LYS A 2 -6.04 5.47 -5.25
C LYS A 2 -6.45 4.04 -4.95
N ILE A 3 -5.67 3.33 -4.13
CA ILE A 3 -6.00 1.98 -3.65
C ILE A 3 -7.20 2.09 -2.73
N LYS A 4 -8.27 1.34 -3.03
CA LYS A 4 -9.37 1.11 -2.08
C LYS A 4 -9.19 -0.19 -1.32
N LYS A 5 -8.73 -1.24 -2.00
CA LYS A 5 -8.60 -2.58 -1.43
C LYS A 5 -7.47 -3.36 -2.07
N ILE A 6 -6.77 -4.20 -1.30
CA ILE A 6 -5.90 -5.26 -1.81
C ILE A 6 -6.47 -6.62 -1.40
N LYS A 7 -6.24 -7.63 -2.24
CA LYS A 7 -6.41 -9.04 -1.90
C LYS A 7 -5.09 -9.76 -2.12
N ILE A 8 -4.64 -10.51 -1.11
CA ILE A 8 -3.38 -11.26 -1.17
C ILE A 8 -3.69 -12.73 -0.89
N LYS A 9 -3.24 -13.63 -1.77
CA LYS A 9 -3.32 -15.08 -1.57
C LYS A 9 -1.98 -15.73 -1.89
N ASN A 10 -1.63 -16.76 -1.11
CA ASN A 10 -0.45 -17.61 -1.31
C ASN A 10 0.90 -16.86 -1.28
N PHE A 11 0.97 -15.70 -0.62
CA PHE A 11 2.19 -14.89 -0.53
C PHE A 11 2.75 -14.91 0.90
N ARG A 12 3.93 -15.52 1.04
CA ARG A 12 4.66 -15.75 2.28
C ARG A 12 3.76 -16.32 3.37
N SER A 13 3.41 -15.51 4.36
CA SER A 13 2.62 -15.92 5.50
C SER A 13 1.10 -15.87 5.29
N TYR A 14 0.63 -15.31 4.17
CA TYR A 14 -0.78 -15.29 3.80
C TYR A 14 -1.06 -16.48 2.88
N LYS A 15 -1.53 -17.60 3.46
CA LYS A 15 -1.93 -18.79 2.71
C LYS A 15 -3.24 -18.53 1.98
N ASP A 16 -4.30 -18.30 2.76
CA ASP A 16 -5.65 -18.01 2.27
C ASP A 16 -5.74 -16.55 1.78
N GLU A 17 -6.79 -16.26 1.02
CA GLU A 17 -7.03 -14.90 0.53
C GLU A 17 -7.41 -13.99 1.70
N VAL A 18 -6.63 -12.92 1.90
CA VAL A 18 -6.95 -11.84 2.83
C VAL A 18 -7.33 -10.60 2.04
N GLU A 19 -8.45 -9.97 2.42
CA GLU A 19 -8.86 -8.67 1.89
C GLU A 19 -8.53 -7.56 2.87
N ILE A 20 -7.96 -6.45 2.40
CA ILE A 20 -7.59 -5.32 3.24
C ILE A 20 -8.04 -4.02 2.56
N GLU A 21 -8.83 -3.22 3.28
CA GLU A 21 -9.25 -1.90 2.83
C GLU A 21 -8.26 -0.81 3.25
N PHE A 22 -8.06 0.16 2.37
CA PHE A 22 -7.17 1.31 2.57
C PHE A 22 -7.97 2.60 2.62
N ASP A 23 -7.46 3.51 3.44
CA ASP A 23 -7.84 4.92 3.49
C ASP A 23 -6.67 5.79 2.98
N ASP A 24 -6.82 7.12 3.03
CA ASP A 24 -5.76 8.05 2.62
C ASP A 24 -4.49 7.88 3.47
N LEU A 25 -4.66 7.56 4.77
CA LEU A 25 -3.60 7.05 5.64
C LEU A 25 -4.02 5.70 6.22
N THR A 26 -3.21 4.67 5.99
CA THR A 26 -3.42 3.33 6.54
C THR A 26 -2.18 2.86 7.29
N ALA A 27 -2.34 2.45 8.54
CA ALA A 27 -1.29 1.99 9.43
C ALA A 27 -1.53 0.54 9.85
N PHE A 28 -0.65 -0.35 9.43
CA PHE A 28 -0.63 -1.74 9.88
C PHE A 28 0.04 -1.84 11.23
N VAL A 29 -0.69 -2.38 12.21
CA VAL A 29 -0.29 -2.50 13.60
C VAL A 29 -0.29 -3.96 14.01
N GLY A 30 0.67 -4.36 14.83
CA GLY A 30 0.76 -5.71 15.37
C GLY A 30 2.19 -6.09 15.73
N LYS A 31 2.38 -7.27 16.31
CA LYS A 31 3.69 -7.79 16.75
C LYS A 31 4.69 -7.89 15.59
N ASN A 32 5.97 -7.96 15.92
CA ASN A 32 7.02 -8.20 14.91
C ASN A 32 6.82 -9.58 14.26
N ASP A 33 7.22 -9.69 13.00
CA ASP A 33 7.11 -10.92 12.18
C ASP A 33 5.66 -11.40 11.90
N ILE A 34 4.64 -10.59 12.23
CA ILE A 34 3.24 -10.96 11.98
C ILE A 34 2.79 -10.73 10.53
N GLY A 35 3.64 -10.21 9.64
CA GLY A 35 3.35 -10.04 8.21
C GLY A 35 2.93 -8.62 7.77
N LYS A 36 3.17 -7.60 8.60
CA LYS A 36 2.88 -6.19 8.27
C LYS A 36 3.61 -5.75 7.00
N SER A 37 4.94 -5.91 6.98
CA SER A 37 5.81 -5.57 5.85
C SER A 37 5.43 -6.34 4.58
N THR A 38 4.99 -7.60 4.72
CA THR A 38 4.57 -8.43 3.59
C THR A 38 3.45 -7.79 2.75
N VAL A 39 2.55 -7.00 3.34
CA VAL A 39 1.52 -6.26 2.58
C VAL A 39 2.15 -5.17 1.71
N LEU A 40 3.08 -4.40 2.28
CA LEU A 40 3.81 -3.35 1.55
C LEU A 40 4.71 -3.92 0.46
N GLU A 41 5.32 -5.08 0.72
CA GLU A 41 6.16 -5.79 -0.24
C GLU A 41 5.33 -6.38 -1.40
N ALA A 42 4.14 -6.91 -1.12
CA ALA A 42 3.21 -7.37 -2.16
C ALA A 42 2.79 -6.21 -3.09
N LEU A 43 2.52 -5.03 -2.52
CA LEU A 43 2.23 -3.83 -3.31
C LEU A 43 3.45 -3.39 -4.14
N ASP A 44 4.68 -3.48 -3.60
CA ASP A 44 5.90 -3.16 -4.37
C ASP A 44 6.04 -4.05 -5.61
N ILE A 45 5.85 -5.36 -5.44
CA ILE A 45 5.87 -6.33 -6.53
C ILE A 45 4.75 -6.03 -7.55
N PHE A 46 3.57 -5.65 -7.06
CA PHE A 46 2.41 -5.33 -7.90
C PHE A 46 2.64 -4.07 -8.74
N PHE A 47 3.09 -2.96 -8.16
CA PHE A 47 3.21 -1.68 -8.88
C PHE A 47 4.48 -1.57 -9.71
N ASN A 48 5.59 -2.12 -9.23
CA ASN A 48 6.90 -1.93 -9.86
C ASN A 48 7.31 -3.10 -10.78
N ASP A 49 6.38 -4.01 -11.12
CA ASP A 49 6.59 -5.15 -12.03
C ASP A 49 7.85 -5.98 -11.67
N GLY A 50 8.08 -6.22 -10.38
CA GLY A 50 9.27 -6.93 -9.87
C GLY A 50 10.61 -6.20 -10.07
N LYS A 51 10.59 -4.96 -10.56
CA LYS A 51 11.75 -4.04 -10.68
C LYS A 51 11.86 -3.09 -9.48
N GLY A 52 10.98 -3.25 -8.49
CA GLY A 52 10.99 -2.52 -7.24
C GLY A 52 12.16 -2.89 -6.36
N VAL A 53 12.03 -2.53 -5.08
CA VAL A 53 13.01 -2.90 -4.05
C VAL A 53 12.89 -4.39 -3.74
N VAL A 54 11.67 -4.91 -3.74
CA VAL A 54 11.36 -6.31 -3.51
C VAL A 54 11.38 -7.06 -4.84
N LYS A 55 12.16 -8.14 -4.88
CA LYS A 55 12.20 -9.08 -5.99
C LYS A 55 11.52 -10.36 -5.55
N LEU A 56 10.56 -10.81 -6.33
CA LEU A 56 9.83 -12.04 -6.07
C LEU A 56 10.74 -13.27 -6.27
N ASP A 57 10.69 -14.20 -5.32
CA ASP A 57 11.42 -15.47 -5.37
C ASP A 57 10.52 -16.68 -5.10
N LYS A 58 11.04 -17.89 -5.31
CA LYS A 58 10.27 -19.14 -5.12
C LYS A 58 9.94 -19.44 -3.65
N ASP A 59 10.72 -18.88 -2.73
CA ASP A 59 10.50 -19.01 -1.30
C ASP A 59 9.42 -18.05 -0.78
N ASP A 60 9.03 -17.06 -1.58
CA ASP A 60 7.86 -16.21 -1.31
C ASP A 60 6.51 -16.93 -1.45
N ILE A 61 6.46 -18.12 -2.06
CA ILE A 61 5.21 -18.92 -2.11
C ILE A 61 4.96 -19.52 -0.73
N ASN A 62 3.71 -19.44 -0.25
CA ASN A 62 3.37 -20.01 1.05
C ASN A 62 3.64 -21.52 1.09
N LYS A 63 4.43 -21.97 2.08
CA LYS A 63 4.89 -23.37 2.15
C LYS A 63 3.77 -24.39 2.41
N GLN A 64 2.68 -23.99 3.05
CA GLN A 64 1.52 -24.86 3.26
C GLN A 64 0.71 -25.01 1.96
N ALA A 65 0.52 -23.92 1.21
CA ALA A 65 -0.12 -23.96 -0.10
C ALA A 65 0.67 -24.82 -1.12
N VAL A 66 2.01 -24.72 -1.11
CA VAL A 66 2.88 -25.59 -1.92
C VAL A 66 2.65 -27.07 -1.61
N ALA A 67 2.49 -27.43 -0.33
CA ALA A 67 2.19 -28.81 0.07
C ALA A 67 0.81 -29.30 -0.42
N GLU A 68 -0.10 -28.38 -0.72
CA GLU A 68 -1.42 -28.61 -1.30
C GLU A 68 -1.43 -28.51 -2.84
N ASN A 69 -0.25 -28.39 -3.46
CA ASN A 69 -0.04 -28.17 -4.91
C ASN A 69 -0.57 -26.84 -5.45
N ASP A 70 -0.81 -25.84 -4.59
CA ASP A 70 -1.08 -24.46 -5.00
C ASP A 70 0.22 -23.65 -5.01
N ASN A 71 0.76 -23.44 -6.21
CA ASN A 71 2.00 -22.69 -6.45
C ASN A 71 1.75 -21.32 -7.10
N GLU A 72 0.51 -20.83 -7.11
CA GLU A 72 0.16 -19.55 -7.74
C GLU A 72 -0.05 -18.47 -6.69
N ILE A 73 0.84 -17.46 -6.68
CA ILE A 73 0.66 -16.25 -5.88
C ILE A 73 -0.35 -15.36 -6.61
N VAL A 74 -1.32 -14.82 -5.88
CA VAL A 74 -2.33 -13.89 -6.43
C VAL A 74 -2.34 -12.61 -5.61
N ILE A 75 -2.13 -11.48 -6.30
CA ILE A 75 -2.24 -10.13 -5.73
C ILE A 75 -3.25 -9.36 -6.57
N SER A 76 -4.35 -8.95 -5.95
CA SER A 76 -5.40 -8.14 -6.57
C SER A 76 -5.46 -6.77 -5.92
N VAL A 77 -5.61 -5.70 -6.71
CA VAL A 77 -5.78 -4.33 -6.21
C VAL A 77 -7.02 -3.72 -6.83
N CYS A 78 -7.94 -3.26 -5.99
CA CYS A 78 -9.11 -2.48 -6.39
C CYS A 78 -8.81 -1.00 -6.24
N PHE A 79 -9.03 -0.25 -7.31
CA PHE A 79 -8.81 1.19 -7.35
C PHE A 79 -10.13 1.97 -7.36
N GLU A 80 -10.09 3.15 -6.75
CA GLU A 80 -11.14 4.16 -6.80
C GLU A 80 -10.57 5.52 -7.25
N GLU A 81 -11.43 6.55 -7.29
CA GLU A 81 -11.09 7.87 -7.85
C GLU A 81 -10.48 7.75 -9.25
N LEU A 82 -11.20 7.03 -10.10
CA LEU A 82 -10.78 6.65 -11.44
C LEU A 82 -10.74 7.87 -12.37
N PRO A 83 -9.82 7.90 -13.35
CA PRO A 83 -9.78 8.97 -14.35
C PRO A 83 -11.11 9.04 -15.11
N ARG A 84 -11.59 10.26 -15.38
CA ARG A 84 -12.85 10.49 -16.11
C ARG A 84 -12.80 9.92 -17.53
N THR A 85 -11.65 10.04 -18.19
CA THR A 85 -11.39 9.48 -19.50
C THR A 85 -10.06 8.73 -19.51
N ILE A 86 -10.00 7.67 -20.30
CA ILE A 86 -8.82 6.85 -20.52
C ILE A 86 -8.61 6.58 -22.00
N VAL A 87 -7.42 6.11 -22.33
CA VAL A 87 -7.06 5.64 -23.66
C VAL A 87 -6.57 4.21 -23.51
N ILE A 88 -7.19 3.24 -24.18
CA ILE A 88 -6.85 1.80 -24.02
C ILE A 88 -6.32 1.11 -25.28
N ASP A 89 -6.66 1.59 -26.47
CA ASP A 89 -6.23 0.96 -27.74
C ASP A 89 -5.29 1.87 -28.56
N SER A 90 -5.71 3.11 -28.79
CA SER A 90 -5.10 4.03 -29.78
C SER A 90 -4.92 5.43 -29.17
N THR A 91 -5.30 6.51 -29.86
CA THR A 91 -5.30 7.89 -29.35
C THR A 91 -6.68 8.35 -28.88
N ASN A 92 -7.71 7.54 -29.11
CA ASN A 92 -9.09 7.93 -28.83
C ASN A 92 -9.44 7.73 -27.35
N GLU A 93 -10.08 8.74 -26.76
CA GLU A 93 -10.58 8.69 -25.39
C GLU A 93 -11.84 7.84 -25.27
N THR A 94 -11.96 7.13 -24.15
CA THR A 94 -13.11 6.32 -23.73
C THR A 94 -13.20 6.35 -22.20
N THR A 95 -14.11 5.58 -21.59
CA THR A 95 -14.24 5.44 -20.14
C THR A 95 -14.16 3.98 -19.71
N LEU A 96 -13.71 3.70 -18.48
CA LEU A 96 -13.69 2.32 -17.95
C LEU A 96 -15.10 1.70 -17.92
N GLN A 97 -16.11 2.52 -17.60
CA GLN A 97 -17.49 2.08 -17.54
C GLN A 97 -18.03 1.71 -18.92
N SER A 98 -17.80 2.56 -19.94
CA SER A 98 -18.25 2.28 -21.31
C SER A 98 -17.57 1.06 -21.92
N GLU A 99 -16.37 0.73 -21.46
CA GLU A 99 -15.62 -0.45 -21.90
C GLU A 99 -15.90 -1.71 -21.06
N TYR A 100 -16.82 -1.64 -20.08
CA TYR A 100 -17.15 -2.74 -19.15
C TYR A 100 -15.91 -3.34 -18.48
N LEU A 101 -15.03 -2.45 -17.98
CA LEU A 101 -13.78 -2.78 -17.27
C LEU A 101 -13.84 -2.57 -15.76
N LEU A 102 -15.03 -2.29 -15.21
CA LEU A 102 -15.24 -2.14 -13.76
C LEU A 102 -15.96 -3.35 -13.17
N ASN A 103 -15.64 -3.69 -11.93
CA ASN A 103 -16.32 -4.76 -11.18
C ASN A 103 -17.73 -4.33 -10.72
N SER A 104 -18.45 -5.21 -10.01
CA SER A 104 -19.79 -4.94 -9.49
C SER A 104 -19.88 -3.73 -8.54
N ASN A 105 -18.76 -3.34 -7.92
CA ASN A 105 -18.64 -2.18 -7.05
C ASN A 105 -18.22 -0.90 -7.78
N ASN A 106 -18.21 -0.89 -9.12
CA ASN A 106 -17.71 0.20 -9.96
C ASN A 106 -16.24 0.58 -9.71
N GLN A 107 -15.43 -0.41 -9.30
CA GLN A 107 -13.99 -0.24 -9.07
C GLN A 107 -13.21 -0.89 -10.20
N LEU A 108 -12.01 -0.37 -10.47
CA LEU A 108 -11.06 -1.03 -11.36
C LEU A 108 -10.29 -2.07 -10.53
N GLU A 109 -10.56 -3.36 -10.75
CA GLU A 109 -9.89 -4.45 -10.04
C GLU A 109 -8.86 -5.12 -10.98
N ILE A 110 -7.58 -4.95 -10.66
CA ILE A 110 -6.46 -5.53 -11.40
C ILE A 110 -5.91 -6.70 -10.60
N ILE A 111 -5.83 -7.88 -11.23
CA ILE A 111 -5.33 -9.12 -10.63
C ILE A 111 -4.03 -9.51 -11.31
N LYS A 112 -2.95 -9.65 -10.54
CA LYS A 112 -1.69 -10.24 -11.00
C LYS A 112 -1.51 -11.61 -10.39
N LYS A 113 -1.34 -12.61 -11.26
CA LYS A 113 -1.06 -14.01 -10.89
C LYS A 113 0.37 -14.35 -11.24
N TYR A 114 1.10 -14.97 -10.31
CA TYR A 114 2.51 -15.34 -10.47
C TYR A 114 2.67 -16.85 -10.27
N PRO A 115 2.48 -17.65 -11.34
CA PRO A 115 2.68 -19.09 -11.27
C PRO A 115 4.13 -19.43 -10.94
N ASN A 116 4.35 -20.21 -9.87
CA ASN A 116 5.68 -20.61 -9.38
C ASN A 116 6.61 -19.42 -9.08
N ALA A 117 6.05 -18.28 -8.62
CA ALA A 117 6.78 -17.03 -8.44
C ALA A 117 7.51 -16.55 -9.71
N GLY A 118 6.98 -16.94 -10.88
CA GLY A 118 7.52 -16.58 -12.18
C GLY A 118 6.94 -15.28 -12.73
N LYS A 119 6.93 -15.17 -14.06
CA LYS A 119 6.37 -14.01 -14.77
C LYS A 119 4.87 -13.88 -14.51
N GLU A 120 4.45 -12.64 -14.29
CA GLU A 120 3.07 -12.27 -14.04
C GLU A 120 2.15 -12.50 -15.25
N LYS A 121 0.92 -12.90 -14.95
CA LYS A 121 -0.24 -12.78 -15.83
C LYS A 121 -1.18 -11.76 -15.21
N VAL A 122 -1.65 -10.81 -16.02
CA VAL A 122 -2.47 -9.69 -15.57
C VAL A 122 -3.89 -9.83 -16.09
N PHE A 123 -4.86 -9.65 -15.19
CA PHE A 123 -6.28 -9.72 -15.48
C PHE A 123 -6.98 -8.48 -14.95
N VAL A 124 -8.07 -8.10 -15.61
CA VAL A 124 -9.05 -7.15 -15.07
C VAL A 124 -10.28 -7.93 -14.65
N ARG A 125 -10.68 -7.84 -13.37
CA ARG A 125 -11.97 -8.37 -12.93
C ARG A 125 -13.04 -7.32 -13.18
N ALA A 126 -14.02 -7.67 -14.02
CA ALA A 126 -15.05 -6.74 -14.44
C ALA A 126 -16.41 -7.43 -14.56
N ASN A 127 -17.48 -6.65 -14.36
CA ASN A 127 -18.84 -7.04 -14.69
C ASN A 127 -19.05 -6.88 -16.20
N HIS A 128 -18.67 -7.92 -16.95
CA HIS A 128 -18.50 -7.87 -18.40
C HIS A 128 -19.65 -8.57 -19.14
N PRO A 129 -20.03 -8.12 -20.35
CA PRO A 129 -20.98 -8.84 -21.20
C PRO A 129 -20.53 -10.28 -21.50
N THR A 130 -21.44 -11.24 -21.40
CA THR A 130 -21.15 -12.66 -21.71
C THR A 130 -21.93 -13.21 -22.90
N ASN A 131 -22.85 -12.42 -23.46
CA ASN A 131 -23.56 -12.82 -24.67
C ASN A 131 -22.59 -13.06 -25.85
N ASP A 132 -22.96 -13.96 -26.75
CA ASP A 132 -22.08 -14.42 -27.82
C ASP A 132 -21.58 -13.30 -28.75
N ASN A 133 -22.35 -12.21 -28.87
CA ASN A 133 -21.99 -11.08 -29.72
C ASN A 133 -20.97 -10.14 -29.05
N CYS A 134 -20.99 -9.99 -27.72
CA CYS A 134 -20.18 -8.96 -27.03
C CYS A 134 -19.03 -9.50 -26.16
N LYS A 135 -19.06 -10.78 -25.76
CA LYS A 135 -18.12 -11.37 -24.79
C LYS A 135 -16.63 -11.22 -25.11
N ASP A 136 -16.29 -11.21 -26.40
CA ASP A 136 -14.89 -11.15 -26.88
C ASP A 136 -14.55 -9.81 -27.54
N LEU A 137 -15.39 -8.77 -27.40
CA LEU A 137 -15.18 -7.52 -28.13
C LEU A 137 -13.82 -6.88 -27.83
N LEU A 138 -13.36 -6.89 -26.58
CA LEU A 138 -12.04 -6.34 -26.24
C LEU A 138 -10.86 -7.09 -26.90
N GLN A 139 -11.07 -8.33 -27.33
CA GLN A 139 -10.05 -9.18 -27.96
C GLN A 139 -10.10 -9.16 -29.50
N LYS A 140 -11.13 -8.55 -30.09
CA LYS A 140 -11.38 -8.52 -31.54
C LYS A 140 -10.63 -7.38 -32.23
N LYS A 141 -10.36 -7.54 -33.52
CA LYS A 141 -9.75 -6.51 -34.36
C LYS A 141 -10.78 -5.55 -34.92
N ASN A 142 -10.31 -4.40 -35.39
CA ASN A 142 -11.13 -3.39 -36.06
C ASN A 142 -12.03 -3.98 -37.17
N THR A 143 -11.46 -4.88 -38.00
CA THR A 143 -12.17 -5.57 -39.09
C THR A 143 -13.35 -6.41 -38.60
N ASP A 144 -13.24 -7.01 -37.42
CA ASP A 144 -14.28 -7.86 -36.84
C ASP A 144 -15.45 -7.02 -36.31
N TYR A 145 -15.16 -5.82 -35.77
CA TYR A 145 -16.18 -4.86 -35.39
C TYR A 145 -16.98 -4.38 -36.59
N GLN A 146 -16.30 -4.00 -37.68
CA GLN A 146 -16.96 -3.57 -38.92
C GLN A 146 -17.87 -4.65 -39.50
N LYS A 147 -17.45 -5.92 -39.43
CA LYS A 147 -18.27 -7.07 -39.84
C LYS A 147 -19.53 -7.18 -38.98
N THR A 148 -19.37 -7.15 -37.65
CA THR A 148 -20.48 -7.23 -36.69
C THR A 148 -21.49 -6.09 -36.89
N ILE A 149 -21.00 -4.87 -37.14
CA ILE A 149 -21.83 -3.69 -37.39
C ILE A 149 -22.66 -3.84 -38.68
N LYS A 150 -22.05 -4.36 -39.76
CA LYS A 150 -22.75 -4.59 -41.03
C LYS A 150 -23.79 -5.70 -40.93
N GLU A 151 -23.44 -6.83 -40.30
CA GLU A 151 -24.34 -7.99 -40.18
C GLU A 151 -25.60 -7.67 -39.35
N ASN A 152 -25.46 -6.83 -38.32
CA ASN A 152 -26.56 -6.47 -37.42
C ASN A 152 -27.18 -5.09 -37.73
N SER A 153 -26.79 -4.45 -38.85
CA SER A 153 -27.28 -3.12 -39.27
C SER A 153 -27.19 -2.06 -38.17
N ILE A 154 -26.07 -2.03 -37.43
CA ILE A 154 -25.87 -1.15 -36.28
C ILE A 154 -25.48 0.26 -36.76
N THR A 155 -26.14 1.29 -36.24
CA THR A 155 -25.74 2.69 -36.46
C THR A 155 -24.46 3.00 -35.68
N CYS A 156 -23.37 3.30 -36.39
CA CYS A 156 -22.09 3.70 -35.81
C CYS A 156 -21.59 4.98 -36.48
N THR A 157 -21.23 5.97 -35.66
CA THR A 157 -20.80 7.30 -36.13
C THR A 157 -19.42 7.29 -36.78
N ASN A 158 -18.52 6.40 -36.36
CA ASN A 158 -17.19 6.26 -36.94
C ASN A 158 -16.67 4.82 -36.85
N GLN A 159 -16.49 4.17 -38.00
CA GLN A 159 -16.02 2.79 -38.13
C GLN A 159 -14.49 2.65 -38.22
N THR A 160 -13.72 3.73 -38.02
CA THR A 160 -12.26 3.67 -37.91
C THR A 160 -11.78 3.65 -36.46
N ILE A 161 -12.64 4.03 -35.50
CA ILE A 161 -12.31 4.12 -34.08
C ILE A 161 -12.87 2.92 -33.32
N ASN A 162 -11.99 2.09 -32.76
CA ASN A 162 -12.38 0.87 -32.03
C ASN A 162 -13.36 1.15 -30.87
N ALA A 163 -13.05 2.13 -30.00
CA ALA A 163 -13.88 2.47 -28.85
C ALA A 163 -15.31 2.88 -29.24
N VAL A 164 -15.46 3.66 -30.32
CA VAL A 164 -16.76 4.09 -30.85
C VAL A 164 -17.54 2.90 -31.40
N MET A 165 -16.88 2.00 -32.13
CA MET A 165 -17.52 0.79 -32.63
C MET A 165 -17.94 -0.17 -31.52
N ARG A 166 -17.09 -0.41 -30.51
CA ARG A 166 -17.44 -1.25 -29.36
C ARG A 166 -18.64 -0.65 -28.62
N THR A 167 -18.63 0.65 -28.35
CA THR A 167 -19.75 1.36 -27.74
C THR A 167 -21.04 1.19 -28.53
N ALA A 168 -20.99 1.31 -29.87
CA ALA A 168 -22.16 1.11 -30.73
C ALA A 168 -22.70 -0.33 -30.65
N ILE A 169 -21.80 -1.33 -30.64
CA ILE A 169 -22.18 -2.74 -30.53
C ILE A 169 -22.80 -3.03 -29.15
N TRP A 170 -22.18 -2.58 -28.06
CA TRP A 170 -22.73 -2.74 -26.72
C TRP A 170 -24.10 -2.05 -26.57
N THR A 171 -24.25 -0.84 -27.11
CA THR A 171 -25.52 -0.09 -27.06
C THR A 171 -26.63 -0.82 -27.82
N HIS A 172 -26.30 -1.43 -28.96
CA HIS A 172 -27.28 -2.19 -29.74
C HIS A 172 -27.79 -3.43 -28.98
N PHE A 173 -26.90 -4.15 -28.30
CA PHE A 173 -27.23 -5.36 -27.53
C PHE A 173 -27.54 -5.09 -26.05
N ASN A 174 -27.77 -3.82 -25.65
CA ASN A 174 -27.86 -3.41 -24.25
C ASN A 174 -28.92 -4.19 -23.44
N SER A 175 -30.02 -4.62 -24.08
CA SER A 175 -31.08 -5.40 -23.42
C SER A 175 -30.72 -6.85 -23.12
N ASP A 176 -29.64 -7.39 -23.71
CA ASP A 176 -29.23 -8.80 -23.59
C ASP A 176 -27.70 -8.94 -23.53
N LEU A 177 -27.03 -8.09 -22.73
CA LEU A 177 -25.58 -8.19 -22.54
C LEU A 177 -25.18 -9.37 -21.64
N GLN A 178 -26.11 -9.86 -20.80
CA GLN A 178 -25.87 -10.95 -19.84
C GLN A 178 -24.61 -10.68 -19.00
N LEU A 179 -24.62 -9.58 -18.24
CA LEU A 179 -23.45 -9.16 -17.47
C LEU A 179 -23.14 -10.18 -16.37
N SER A 180 -21.86 -10.53 -16.22
CA SER A 180 -21.38 -11.32 -15.09
C SER A 180 -19.96 -10.92 -14.71
N GLU A 181 -19.58 -11.13 -13.44
CA GLU A 181 -18.19 -10.93 -13.03
C GLU A 181 -17.27 -12.01 -13.62
N MET A 182 -16.26 -11.56 -14.35
CA MET A 182 -15.26 -12.44 -14.93
C MET A 182 -13.88 -11.79 -14.96
N GLU A 183 -12.85 -12.62 -15.16
CA GLU A 183 -11.46 -12.18 -15.32
C GLU A 183 -11.11 -12.07 -16.80
N ILE A 184 -10.76 -10.86 -17.25
CA ILE A 184 -10.35 -10.57 -18.61
C ILE A 184 -8.82 -10.57 -18.67
N ASP A 185 -8.22 -11.50 -19.41
CA ASP A 185 -6.76 -11.56 -19.60
C ASP A 185 -6.30 -10.39 -20.48
N VAL A 186 -5.57 -9.46 -19.88
CA VAL A 186 -5.03 -8.26 -20.54
C VAL A 186 -3.56 -8.43 -20.93
N THR A 187 -3.06 -9.67 -20.99
CA THR A 187 -1.69 -9.99 -21.42
C THR A 187 -1.61 -10.75 -22.74
N LYS A 188 -2.76 -11.11 -23.34
CA LYS A 188 -2.84 -11.92 -24.56
C LYS A 188 -3.43 -11.14 -25.74
N GLY A 189 -2.99 -11.47 -26.96
CA GLY A 189 -3.58 -10.91 -28.18
C GLY A 189 -3.56 -9.38 -28.22
N ASP A 190 -4.64 -8.77 -28.73
CA ASP A 190 -4.77 -7.33 -28.86
C ASP A 190 -5.09 -6.60 -27.52
N THR A 191 -5.55 -7.32 -26.49
CA THR A 191 -5.81 -6.75 -25.15
C THR A 191 -4.53 -6.40 -24.39
N LYS A 192 -3.36 -6.88 -24.84
CA LYS A 192 -2.07 -6.50 -24.26
C LYS A 192 -1.86 -4.97 -24.26
N SER A 193 -2.32 -4.30 -25.31
CA SER A 193 -2.25 -2.84 -25.42
C SER A 193 -3.03 -2.13 -24.31
N ILE A 194 -4.12 -2.74 -23.82
CA ILE A 194 -4.96 -2.19 -22.75
C ILE A 194 -4.16 -2.08 -21.46
N TRP A 195 -3.44 -3.15 -21.07
CA TRP A 195 -2.62 -3.12 -19.85
C TRP A 195 -1.49 -2.08 -19.95
N ASP A 196 -0.74 -2.08 -21.07
CA ASP A 196 0.35 -1.13 -21.31
C ASP A 196 -0.13 0.33 -21.21
N LYS A 197 -1.38 0.60 -21.59
CA LYS A 197 -1.99 1.93 -21.45
C LYS A 197 -2.51 2.21 -20.05
N LEU A 198 -3.19 1.25 -19.41
CA LEU A 198 -3.74 1.39 -18.06
C LEU A 198 -2.64 1.66 -17.02
N GLN A 199 -1.45 1.09 -17.20
CA GLN A 199 -0.29 1.35 -16.34
C GLN A 199 0.05 2.84 -16.21
N ASN A 200 -0.22 3.66 -17.23
CA ASN A 200 0.06 5.11 -17.19
C ASN A 200 -0.87 5.88 -16.24
N TYR A 201 -1.98 5.27 -15.80
CA TYR A 201 -2.95 5.87 -14.88
C TYR A 201 -2.80 5.35 -13.45
N LEU A 202 -1.97 4.33 -13.24
CA LEU A 202 -1.71 3.79 -11.90
C LEU A 202 -0.89 4.80 -11.08
N PRO A 203 -1.15 4.90 -9.76
CA PRO A 203 -0.31 5.68 -8.87
C PRO A 203 1.12 5.12 -8.83
N LEU A 204 2.09 6.01 -8.66
CA LEU A 204 3.46 5.64 -8.33
C LEU A 204 3.50 5.01 -6.95
N TYR A 205 4.23 3.92 -6.79
CA TYR A 205 4.40 3.27 -5.50
C TYR A 205 5.85 3.35 -5.04
N SER A 206 6.06 3.97 -3.88
CA SER A 206 7.36 4.10 -3.26
C SER A 206 7.33 3.47 -1.87
N LEU A 207 7.79 2.23 -1.79
CA LEU A 207 8.12 1.57 -0.54
C LEU A 207 9.39 2.19 0.04
N PHE A 208 9.48 2.41 1.37
CA PHE A 208 10.57 2.84 2.26
C PHE A 208 10.81 1.82 3.37
N GLN A 209 11.85 1.01 3.24
CA GLN A 209 12.16 -0.06 4.20
C GLN A 209 13.02 0.44 5.37
N SER A 210 12.77 -0.09 6.56
CA SER A 210 13.44 0.34 7.80
C SER A 210 14.90 -0.11 7.84
N ASP A 211 15.21 -1.36 7.48
CA ASP A 211 16.55 -1.97 7.58
C ASP A 211 16.78 -3.09 6.54
N ARG A 212 17.50 -2.79 5.46
CA ARG A 212 18.24 -3.81 4.68
C ARG A 212 19.74 -3.51 4.69
N LYS A 213 20.53 -4.58 4.56
CA LYS A 213 21.96 -4.63 4.89
C LYS A 213 22.77 -3.62 4.07
N ASN A 214 23.77 -3.02 4.70
CA ASN A 214 24.84 -2.29 4.01
C ASN A 214 25.72 -3.30 3.22
N SER A 215 25.16 -4.00 2.22
CA SER A 215 25.94 -4.76 1.25
C SER A 215 26.35 -3.82 0.13
N ASP A 216 27.64 -3.75 -0.20
CA ASP A 216 28.16 -2.89 -1.29
C ASP A 216 27.59 -3.23 -2.68
N GLY A 217 26.85 -4.34 -2.82
CA GLY A 217 26.19 -4.78 -4.06
C GLY A 217 24.69 -4.53 -4.15
N ASP A 218 24.03 -4.09 -3.08
CA ASP A 218 22.58 -3.86 -3.11
C ASP A 218 22.28 -2.43 -3.57
N SER A 219 21.33 -2.30 -4.51
CA SER A 219 20.69 -1.02 -4.83
C SER A 219 19.80 -0.48 -3.69
N GLU A 220 19.92 -1.05 -2.49
CA GLU A 220 19.00 -0.94 -1.36
C GLU A 220 19.52 0.00 -0.27
N VAL A 221 19.56 1.29 -0.57
CA VAL A 221 19.06 2.28 0.38
C VAL A 221 18.34 3.30 -0.47
N GLN A 222 17.07 3.50 -0.17
CA GLN A 222 16.23 4.41 -0.90
C GLN A 222 16.67 5.83 -0.62
N ASP A 223 17.31 6.40 -1.61
CA ASP A 223 17.61 7.81 -1.62
C ASP A 223 16.30 8.54 -1.88
N PRO A 224 15.79 9.33 -0.92
CA PRO A 224 14.57 10.11 -1.14
C PRO A 224 14.65 10.99 -2.39
N LEU A 225 15.86 11.39 -2.81
CA LEU A 225 16.07 12.12 -4.05
C LEU A 225 15.82 11.26 -5.30
N LYS A 226 16.15 9.97 -5.29
CA LYS A 226 15.82 9.09 -6.42
C LYS A 226 14.31 8.98 -6.61
N GLU A 227 13.56 8.96 -5.52
CA GLU A 227 12.10 8.96 -5.59
C GLU A 227 11.57 10.32 -6.07
N ALA A 228 12.13 11.43 -5.57
CA ALA A 228 11.82 12.76 -6.08
C ALA A 228 12.07 12.86 -7.59
N VAL A 229 13.20 12.34 -8.08
CA VAL A 229 13.52 12.27 -9.51
C VAL A 229 12.46 11.47 -10.27
N LYS A 230 12.05 10.29 -9.80
CA LYS A 230 10.99 9.51 -10.46
C LYS A 230 9.67 10.29 -10.56
N GLN A 231 9.31 11.02 -9.52
CA GLN A 231 8.11 11.86 -9.52
C GLN A 231 8.24 13.01 -10.53
N ILE A 232 9.36 13.72 -10.52
CA ILE A 232 9.65 14.81 -11.45
C ILE A 232 9.62 14.32 -12.90
N LEU A 233 10.26 13.18 -13.20
CA LEU A 233 10.27 12.59 -14.54
C LEU A 233 8.89 12.10 -15.00
N ASN A 234 7.94 11.93 -14.07
CA ASN A 234 6.56 11.56 -14.40
C ASN A 234 5.65 12.74 -14.72
N ASP A 235 6.14 13.97 -14.58
CA ASP A 235 5.45 15.18 -15.04
C ASP A 235 5.17 15.14 -16.57
N ARG A 236 3.99 15.61 -16.96
CA ARG A 236 3.52 15.55 -18.35
C ARG A 236 4.33 16.46 -19.28
N ILE A 237 4.68 17.66 -18.82
CA ILE A 237 5.39 18.66 -19.63
C ILE A 237 6.84 18.20 -19.84
N LEU A 238 7.48 17.70 -18.78
CA LEU A 238 8.83 17.14 -18.87
C LEU A 238 8.87 15.92 -19.80
N LYS A 239 7.91 15.01 -19.73
CA LYS A 239 7.81 13.87 -20.66
C LYS A 239 7.76 14.31 -22.13
N GLN A 240 7.01 15.36 -22.45
CA GLN A 240 6.96 15.91 -23.81
C GLN A 240 8.33 16.44 -24.25
N LYS A 241 8.99 17.25 -23.40
CA LYS A 241 10.33 17.78 -23.69
C LYS A 241 11.37 16.67 -23.87
N PHE A 242 11.32 15.62 -23.04
CA PHE A 242 12.21 14.48 -23.20
C PHE A 242 12.00 13.73 -24.51
N ALA A 243 10.75 13.61 -24.97
CA ALA A 243 10.44 13.02 -26.27
C ALA A 243 10.99 13.87 -27.42
N GLU A 244 10.87 15.21 -27.34
CA GLU A 244 11.46 16.13 -28.32
C GLU A 244 12.98 16.00 -28.40
N ILE A 245 13.67 16.01 -27.24
CA ILE A 245 15.13 15.84 -27.17
C ILE A 245 15.55 14.48 -27.73
N ALA A 246 14.84 13.41 -27.37
CA ALA A 246 15.15 12.08 -27.84
C ALA A 246 15.02 11.95 -29.36
N LEU A 247 13.98 12.56 -29.94
CA LEU A 247 13.79 12.61 -31.40
C LEU A 247 14.95 13.38 -32.08
N GLU A 248 15.39 14.49 -31.49
CA GLU A 248 16.53 15.25 -32.01
C GLU A 248 17.83 14.42 -31.98
N VAL A 249 18.08 13.72 -30.88
CA VAL A 249 19.24 12.83 -30.74
C VAL A 249 19.19 11.68 -31.75
N GLU A 250 18.03 11.07 -31.95
CA GLU A 250 17.84 10.00 -32.95
C GLU A 250 18.20 10.49 -34.36
N ASN A 251 17.69 11.66 -34.75
CA ASN A 251 17.96 12.25 -36.06
C ASN A 251 19.46 12.50 -36.27
N LYS A 252 20.15 13.05 -35.27
CA LYS A 252 21.61 13.27 -35.32
C LYS A 252 22.39 11.96 -35.39
N LEU A 253 21.98 10.92 -34.66
CA LEU A 253 22.62 9.59 -34.72
C LEU A 253 22.44 8.94 -36.09
N ARG A 254 21.26 9.09 -36.71
CA ARG A 254 20.99 8.62 -38.08
C ARG A 254 21.91 9.30 -39.09
N GLU A 255 22.06 10.62 -38.98
CA GLU A 255 22.94 11.40 -39.85
C GLU A 255 24.40 10.95 -39.73
N VAL A 256 24.92 10.82 -38.51
CA VAL A 256 26.30 10.35 -38.27
C VAL A 256 26.49 8.93 -38.80
N SER A 257 25.57 8.01 -38.49
CA SER A 257 25.63 6.62 -38.94
C SER A 257 25.63 6.52 -40.47
N ALA A 258 24.77 7.29 -41.15
CA ALA A 258 24.72 7.33 -42.60
C ALA A 258 26.04 7.82 -43.21
N ARG A 259 26.62 8.91 -42.69
CA ARG A 259 27.93 9.42 -43.12
C ARG A 259 29.05 8.42 -42.90
N THR A 260 29.08 7.74 -41.75
CA THR A 260 30.07 6.70 -41.47
C THR A 260 29.95 5.54 -42.45
N LEU A 261 28.72 5.09 -42.73
CA LEU A 261 28.46 3.97 -43.64
C LEU A 261 28.82 4.33 -45.09
N GLU A 262 28.62 5.58 -45.49
CA GLU A 262 29.10 6.12 -46.77
C GLU A 262 30.63 6.10 -46.86
N LYS A 263 31.34 6.53 -45.81
CA LYS A 263 32.81 6.44 -45.75
C LYS A 263 33.34 5.01 -45.74
N VAL A 264 32.66 4.09 -45.06
CA VAL A 264 33.00 2.66 -45.13
C VAL A 264 32.76 2.13 -46.54
N ARG A 265 31.68 2.56 -47.22
CA ARG A 265 31.38 2.15 -48.61
C ARG A 265 32.42 2.65 -49.61
N GLU A 266 33.00 3.84 -49.41
CA GLU A 266 34.13 4.34 -50.21
C GLU A 266 35.35 3.41 -50.12
N MET A 267 35.59 2.79 -48.96
CA MET A 267 36.75 1.92 -48.71
C MET A 267 36.50 0.44 -49.01
N ASN A 268 35.33 -0.07 -48.66
CA ASN A 268 34.95 -1.47 -48.81
C ASN A 268 33.42 -1.62 -48.95
N PRO A 269 32.91 -1.72 -50.19
CA PRO A 269 31.48 -1.83 -50.47
C PRO A 269 30.84 -3.10 -49.90
N GLU A 270 31.56 -4.22 -49.86
CA GLU A 270 31.02 -5.49 -49.35
C GLU A 270 30.78 -5.42 -47.84
N ILE A 271 31.72 -4.84 -47.08
CA ILE A 271 31.54 -4.62 -45.64
C ILE A 271 30.39 -3.66 -45.37
N ALA A 272 30.31 -2.53 -46.09
CA ALA A 272 29.24 -1.55 -45.91
C ALA A 272 27.85 -2.16 -46.12
N ASN A 273 27.68 -3.03 -47.11
CA ASN A 273 26.40 -3.69 -47.41
C ASN A 273 26.00 -4.75 -46.37
N SER A 274 26.93 -5.18 -45.51
CA SER A 274 26.67 -6.12 -44.41
C SER A 274 26.37 -5.43 -43.07
N LEU A 275 26.60 -4.12 -42.96
CA LEU A 275 26.41 -3.35 -41.73
C LEU A 275 25.02 -2.69 -41.70
N ASN A 276 24.27 -2.91 -40.63
CA ASN A 276 23.00 -2.23 -40.36
C ASN A 276 23.12 -1.46 -39.04
N PRO A 277 23.08 -0.12 -39.05
CA PRO A 277 23.14 0.66 -37.83
C PRO A 277 21.88 0.41 -37.00
N ILE A 278 22.06 -0.02 -35.75
CA ILE A 278 20.98 -0.24 -34.79
C ILE A 278 20.89 1.00 -33.93
N ILE A 279 19.83 1.79 -34.14
CA ILE A 279 19.53 2.95 -33.30
C ILE A 279 18.37 2.57 -32.40
N PRO A 280 18.55 2.59 -31.07
CA PRO A 280 17.49 2.25 -30.14
C PRO A 280 16.32 3.24 -30.30
N PRO A 281 15.06 2.77 -30.26
CA PRO A 281 13.89 3.62 -30.38
C PRO A 281 13.81 4.59 -29.20
N VAL A 282 13.23 5.77 -29.41
CA VAL A 282 13.10 6.85 -28.41
C VAL A 282 12.48 6.37 -27.11
N GLU A 283 11.51 5.46 -27.16
CA GLU A 283 10.84 4.93 -25.96
C GLU A 283 11.76 4.02 -25.11
N SER A 284 12.90 3.59 -25.63
CA SER A 284 13.88 2.76 -24.90
C SER A 284 14.91 3.56 -24.10
N LEU A 285 14.93 4.89 -24.25
CA LEU A 285 15.85 5.78 -23.52
C LEU A 285 15.44 5.90 -22.05
N LYS A 286 16.29 5.40 -21.17
CA LYS A 286 16.09 5.43 -19.71
C LYS A 286 16.57 6.76 -19.12
N TRP A 287 15.76 7.81 -19.16
CA TRP A 287 16.10 9.11 -18.58
C TRP A 287 16.45 9.06 -17.09
N THR A 288 15.90 8.10 -16.35
CA THR A 288 16.28 7.80 -14.97
C THR A 288 17.76 7.51 -14.81
N ASP A 289 18.41 6.96 -15.84
CA ASP A 289 19.82 6.58 -15.81
C ASP A 289 20.73 7.82 -15.84
N VAL A 290 20.27 8.92 -16.44
CA VAL A 290 20.98 10.21 -16.48
C VAL A 290 21.11 10.81 -15.09
N PHE A 291 20.11 10.59 -14.23
CA PHE A 291 20.04 11.15 -12.87
C PHE A 291 20.47 10.15 -11.78
N LYS A 292 21.10 9.03 -12.15
CA LYS A 292 21.55 7.99 -11.18
C LYS A 292 22.56 8.51 -10.15
N SER A 293 23.29 9.57 -10.46
CA SER A 293 24.29 10.21 -9.59
C SER A 293 23.71 11.24 -8.63
N VAL A 294 22.43 11.61 -8.75
CA VAL A 294 21.77 12.53 -7.80
C VAL A 294 21.74 11.86 -6.43
N SER A 295 22.47 12.43 -5.48
CA SER A 295 22.54 11.98 -4.09
C SER A 295 22.89 13.14 -3.16
N ILE A 296 22.49 13.04 -1.89
CA ILE A 296 22.96 13.96 -0.84
C ILE A 296 24.26 13.40 -0.28
N THR A 297 25.35 14.13 -0.45
CA THR A 297 26.63 13.86 0.22
C THR A 297 26.79 14.82 1.40
N GLY A 298 27.42 14.36 2.48
CA GLY A 298 27.87 15.26 3.55
C GLY A 298 29.35 15.63 3.37
N ASP A 299 29.97 16.13 4.43
CA ASP A 299 31.42 16.36 4.48
C ASP A 299 32.22 15.17 3.92
N ASP A 300 33.26 15.47 3.13
CA ASP A 300 34.15 14.52 2.43
C ASP A 300 33.47 13.62 1.38
N ASP A 301 32.40 14.10 0.73
CA ASP A 301 31.65 13.38 -0.32
C ASP A 301 31.07 12.04 0.13
N ILE A 302 30.92 11.82 1.45
CA ILE A 302 30.37 10.58 1.98
C ILE A 302 28.88 10.51 1.65
N PRO A 303 28.44 9.51 0.86
CA PRO A 303 27.04 9.34 0.50
C PRO A 303 26.14 9.14 1.72
N ILE A 304 24.91 9.66 1.68
CA ILE A 304 23.91 9.48 2.74
C ILE A 304 23.69 8.02 3.14
N ASN A 305 23.74 7.08 2.18
CA ASN A 305 23.59 5.66 2.45
C ASN A 305 24.76 5.07 3.27
N LYS A 306 25.87 5.80 3.43
CA LYS A 306 27.01 5.44 4.28
C LYS A 306 27.04 6.19 5.62
N ARG A 307 26.09 7.08 5.88
CA ARG A 307 25.97 7.79 7.17
C ARG A 307 25.27 6.93 8.23
N GLY A 308 25.43 7.32 9.50
CA GLY A 308 24.76 6.67 10.62
C GLY A 308 23.23 6.71 10.48
N SER A 309 22.54 5.75 11.10
CA SER A 309 21.09 5.60 10.98
C SER A 309 20.34 6.89 11.34
N GLY A 310 20.70 7.56 12.42
CA GLY A 310 20.08 8.83 12.84
C GLY A 310 20.06 9.92 11.75
N VAL A 311 21.17 10.10 11.01
CA VAL A 311 21.25 11.10 9.92
C VAL A 311 20.38 10.70 8.73
N LYS A 312 20.43 9.43 8.32
CA LYS A 312 19.57 8.90 7.24
C LYS A 312 18.10 9.17 7.50
N ARG A 313 17.66 8.94 8.75
CA ARG A 313 16.25 9.10 9.13
C ARG A 313 15.86 10.56 9.34
N LEU A 314 16.78 11.43 9.80
CA LEU A 314 16.52 12.87 9.84
C LEU A 314 16.31 13.44 8.43
N ILE A 315 17.08 12.97 7.45
CA ILE A 315 16.88 13.36 6.05
C ILE A 315 15.56 12.83 5.51
N LEU A 316 15.21 11.57 5.81
CA LEU A 316 13.92 11.00 5.43
C LEU A 316 12.74 11.79 6.04
N LEU A 317 12.81 12.14 7.33
CA LEU A 317 11.83 12.99 8.00
C LEU A 317 11.66 14.33 7.28
N ASN A 318 12.76 15.02 7.00
CA ASN A 318 12.70 16.34 6.35
C ASN A 318 12.30 16.25 4.88
N PHE A 319 12.60 15.14 4.19
CA PHE A 319 12.06 14.86 2.86
C PHE A 319 10.53 14.81 2.90
N PHE A 320 9.94 14.03 3.80
CA PHE A 320 8.47 13.94 3.89
C PHE A 320 7.83 15.27 4.29
N ARG A 321 8.48 16.05 5.16
CA ARG A 321 8.02 17.41 5.50
C ARG A 321 8.05 18.33 4.28
N ALA A 322 9.16 18.34 3.53
CA ALA A 322 9.28 19.14 2.32
C ALA A 322 8.28 18.71 1.23
N GLU A 323 8.05 17.41 1.07
CA GLU A 323 7.03 16.90 0.14
C GLU A 323 5.61 17.29 0.56
N ALA A 324 5.31 17.30 1.86
CA ALA A 324 4.01 17.76 2.37
C ALA A 324 3.77 19.23 2.03
N GLU A 325 4.80 20.07 2.16
CA GLU A 325 4.74 21.49 1.81
C GLU A 325 4.63 21.69 0.29
N ARG A 326 5.48 21.01 -0.49
CA ARG A 326 5.50 21.09 -1.97
C ARG A 326 4.15 20.69 -2.57
N ARG A 327 3.57 19.57 -2.09
CA ARG A 327 2.31 19.03 -2.62
C ARG A 327 1.07 19.86 -2.31
N LYS A 328 1.13 20.78 -1.35
CA LYS A 328 0.04 21.74 -1.06
C LYS A 328 0.00 22.90 -2.06
N VAL A 329 1.13 23.21 -2.70
CA VAL A 329 1.30 24.40 -3.55
C VAL A 329 1.32 24.04 -5.03
N GLU A 330 1.88 22.88 -5.38
CA GLU A 330 1.95 22.47 -6.78
C GLU A 330 0.63 21.94 -7.33
N GLU A 331 0.38 22.21 -8.62
CA GLU A 331 -0.73 21.66 -9.38
C GLU A 331 -0.26 20.50 -10.28
N ASN A 332 -1.19 19.65 -10.73
CA ASN A 332 -0.93 18.54 -11.66
C ASN A 332 0.06 17.47 -11.17
N ILE A 333 0.17 17.30 -9.85
CA ILE A 333 1.05 16.32 -9.23
C ILE A 333 0.58 14.89 -9.54
N PRO A 334 1.48 13.97 -9.94
CA PRO A 334 1.12 12.58 -10.18
C PRO A 334 0.63 11.89 -8.90
N SER A 335 -0.29 10.94 -9.06
CA SER A 335 -0.74 10.08 -7.97
C SER A 335 0.42 9.24 -7.42
N ILE A 336 0.56 9.23 -6.10
CA ILE A 336 1.60 8.48 -5.39
C ILE A 336 1.04 7.77 -4.17
N ILE A 337 1.67 6.66 -3.83
CA ILE A 337 1.51 5.93 -2.59
C ILE A 337 2.88 5.85 -1.93
N TYR A 338 3.02 6.48 -0.77
CA TYR A 338 4.19 6.32 0.08
C TYR A 338 3.93 5.16 1.04
N ALA A 339 4.72 4.10 0.94
CA ALA A 339 4.67 2.97 1.84
C ALA A 339 5.91 2.98 2.73
N ILE A 340 5.79 3.11 4.05
CA ILE A 340 6.92 3.24 4.97
C ILE A 340 6.88 2.13 6.02
N GLU A 341 7.95 1.37 6.10
CA GLU A 341 8.14 0.37 7.14
C GLU A 341 8.77 0.96 8.38
N GLU A 342 8.17 0.68 9.54
CA GLU A 342 8.64 1.04 10.88
C GLU A 342 9.30 2.44 10.94
N PRO A 343 8.56 3.51 10.58
CA PRO A 343 9.07 4.86 10.55
C PRO A 343 9.66 5.35 11.89
N GLU A 344 9.27 4.72 12.99
CA GLU A 344 9.76 4.98 14.35
C GLU A 344 11.19 4.48 14.62
N THR A 345 11.70 3.53 13.82
CA THR A 345 12.90 2.77 14.19
C THR A 345 14.11 3.69 14.30
N SER A 346 14.82 3.57 15.44
CA SER A 346 15.97 4.41 15.79
C SER A 346 15.68 5.93 15.84
N GLN A 347 14.44 6.35 16.11
CA GLN A 347 14.07 7.76 16.31
C GLN A 347 13.76 8.13 17.75
N HIS A 348 14.17 9.33 18.16
CA HIS A 348 13.72 9.94 19.41
C HIS A 348 12.21 10.24 19.34
N THR A 349 11.50 10.15 20.47
CA THR A 349 10.05 10.32 20.57
C THR A 349 9.54 11.61 19.92
N ASP A 350 10.27 12.72 20.05
CA ASP A 350 9.88 13.99 19.44
C ASP A 350 9.96 13.98 17.90
N HIS A 351 10.89 13.22 17.34
CA HIS A 351 10.97 13.04 15.88
C HIS A 351 9.86 12.12 15.38
N GLN A 352 9.53 11.06 16.13
CA GLN A 352 8.39 10.20 15.83
C GLN A 352 7.09 10.99 15.71
N LYS A 353 6.83 11.92 16.64
CA LYS A 353 5.66 12.81 16.60
C LYS A 353 5.65 13.72 15.36
N LYS A 354 6.79 14.35 15.04
CA LYS A 354 6.93 15.20 13.85
C LYS A 354 6.71 14.40 12.56
N LEU A 355 7.19 13.17 12.52
CA LEU A 355 7.06 12.28 11.38
C LEU A 355 5.60 11.89 11.14
N ILE A 356 4.88 11.46 12.18
CA ILE A 356 3.44 11.16 12.04
C ILE A 356 2.64 12.39 11.63
N SER A 357 2.97 13.57 12.18
CA SER A 357 2.33 14.82 11.75
C SER A 357 2.54 15.06 10.25
N ALA A 358 3.76 14.86 9.74
CA ALA A 358 4.05 14.98 8.31
C ALA A 358 3.29 13.96 7.45
N PHE A 359 3.14 12.72 7.91
CA PHE A 359 2.36 11.69 7.21
C PHE A 359 0.86 12.01 7.18
N LEU A 360 0.30 12.49 8.29
CA LEU A 360 -1.09 12.95 8.34
C LEU A 360 -1.30 14.11 7.36
N GLU A 361 -0.40 15.09 7.34
CA GLU A 361 -0.47 16.18 6.38
C GLU A 361 -0.36 15.69 4.93
N LEU A 362 0.58 14.79 4.62
CA LEU A 362 0.73 14.19 3.29
C LEU A 362 -0.54 13.48 2.83
N ALA A 363 -1.16 12.70 3.70
CA ALA A 363 -2.39 11.97 3.40
C ALA A 363 -3.57 12.90 3.06
N THR A 364 -3.57 14.14 3.57
CA THR A 364 -4.59 15.14 3.18
C THR A 364 -4.34 15.83 1.84
N THR A 365 -3.15 15.64 1.24
CA THR A 365 -2.84 16.25 -0.06
C THR A 365 -3.49 15.47 -1.21
N PRO A 366 -3.94 16.15 -2.27
CA PRO A 366 -4.54 15.48 -3.42
C PRO A 366 -3.60 14.44 -4.03
N ASN A 367 -4.18 13.33 -4.52
CA ASN A 367 -3.44 12.28 -5.23
C ASN A 367 -2.33 11.62 -4.38
N THR A 368 -2.46 11.58 -3.06
CA THR A 368 -1.46 10.98 -2.16
C THR A 368 -2.13 9.96 -1.25
N GLN A 369 -1.54 8.77 -1.14
CA GLN A 369 -1.82 7.83 -0.06
C GLN A 369 -0.57 7.56 0.75
N VAL A 370 -0.75 7.35 2.05
CA VAL A 370 0.32 6.98 2.97
C VAL A 370 -0.02 5.65 3.63
N ILE A 371 0.85 4.67 3.48
CA ILE A 371 0.74 3.36 4.10
C ILE A 371 1.94 3.21 5.04
N ILE A 372 1.71 2.88 6.30
CA ILE A 372 2.79 2.64 7.25
C ILE A 372 2.65 1.28 7.93
N THR A 373 3.76 0.71 8.36
CA THR A 373 3.76 -0.38 9.35
C THR A 373 4.37 0.13 10.63
N THR A 374 3.83 -0.23 11.78
CA THR A 374 4.37 0.21 13.06
C THR A 374 4.18 -0.85 14.13
N HIS A 375 5.14 -0.91 15.06
CA HIS A 375 5.02 -1.61 16.32
C HIS A 375 5.09 -0.64 17.52
N SER A 376 5.15 0.67 17.27
CA SER A 376 5.26 1.69 18.30
C SER A 376 3.89 2.13 18.82
N ALA A 377 3.67 1.84 20.10
CA ALA A 377 2.57 2.39 20.89
C ALA A 377 2.48 3.93 20.82
N THR A 378 3.62 4.62 20.68
CA THR A 378 3.65 6.09 20.57
C THR A 378 3.04 6.57 19.27
N LEU A 379 3.35 5.89 18.15
CA LEU A 379 2.80 6.22 16.84
C LEU A 379 1.31 5.91 16.78
N VAL A 380 0.91 4.74 17.28
CA VAL A 380 -0.49 4.34 17.36
C VAL A 380 -1.30 5.39 18.13
N LYS A 381 -0.78 5.90 19.25
CA LYS A 381 -1.42 6.96 20.04
C LYS A 381 -1.62 8.30 19.30
N ALA A 382 -0.91 8.54 18.21
CA ALA A 382 -1.06 9.74 17.39
C ALA A 382 -2.02 9.55 16.20
N LEU A 383 -2.53 8.34 15.99
CA LEU A 383 -3.42 7.99 14.88
C LEU A 383 -4.88 7.83 15.36
N LYS A 384 -5.81 7.88 14.42
CA LYS A 384 -7.23 7.60 14.65
C LYS A 384 -7.54 6.15 14.27
N PHE A 385 -8.64 5.61 14.78
CA PHE A 385 -9.09 4.24 14.51
C PHE A 385 -9.28 3.94 13.02
N GLU A 386 -9.82 4.89 12.27
CA GLU A 386 -9.96 4.78 10.80
C GLU A 386 -8.63 4.48 10.12
N HIS A 387 -7.51 5.00 10.65
CA HIS A 387 -6.19 4.74 10.09
C HIS A 387 -5.67 3.33 10.38
N LEU A 388 -6.18 2.64 11.40
CA LEU A 388 -5.51 1.46 11.96
C LEU A 388 -6.05 0.17 11.36
N ARG A 389 -5.13 -0.72 10.98
CA ARG A 389 -5.39 -2.11 10.57
C ARG A 389 -4.60 -3.04 11.47
N LEU A 390 -5.28 -3.81 12.29
CA LEU A 390 -4.65 -4.77 13.19
C LEU A 390 -4.38 -6.07 12.43
N VAL A 391 -3.12 -6.48 12.40
CA VAL A 391 -2.72 -7.79 11.88
C VAL A 391 -2.71 -8.77 13.04
N THR A 392 -3.55 -9.81 12.97
CA THR A 392 -3.62 -10.87 13.99
C THR A 392 -3.30 -12.23 13.36
N ASN A 393 -2.96 -13.18 14.23
CA ASN A 393 -2.81 -14.59 13.86
C ASN A 393 -3.71 -15.40 14.78
N ALA A 394 -4.81 -15.91 14.24
CA ALA A 394 -5.75 -16.77 14.94
C ALA A 394 -5.76 -18.15 14.28
N ASN A 395 -5.49 -19.20 15.04
CA ASN A 395 -5.49 -20.59 14.55
C ASN A 395 -4.61 -20.85 13.31
N ASN A 396 -3.44 -20.19 13.22
CA ASN A 396 -2.53 -20.19 12.06
C ASN A 396 -3.07 -19.52 10.79
N THR A 397 -4.23 -18.88 10.86
CA THR A 397 -4.76 -18.01 9.79
C THR A 397 -4.46 -16.56 10.15
N LYS A 398 -3.82 -15.84 9.22
CA LYS A 398 -3.55 -14.41 9.38
C LYS A 398 -4.75 -13.61 8.92
N ASN A 399 -5.27 -12.79 9.81
CA ASN A 399 -6.38 -11.88 9.53
C ASN A 399 -5.90 -10.45 9.69
N ILE A 400 -6.45 -9.56 8.86
CA ILE A 400 -6.22 -8.12 8.96
C ILE A 400 -7.57 -7.46 9.05
N GLU A 401 -7.80 -6.78 10.16
CA GLU A 401 -9.10 -6.21 10.48
C GLU A 401 -8.96 -4.72 10.79
N ALA A 402 -9.97 -3.94 10.42
CA ALA A 402 -10.09 -2.57 10.90
C ALA A 402 -10.29 -2.60 12.41
N ILE A 403 -9.62 -1.70 13.12
CA ILE A 403 -9.77 -1.65 14.57
C ILE A 403 -11.08 -0.94 14.90
N LEU A 404 -12.06 -1.70 15.39
CA LEU A 404 -13.30 -1.17 15.91
C LEU A 404 -13.11 -0.77 17.39
N PRO A 405 -13.75 0.32 17.86
CA PRO A 405 -13.75 0.70 19.27
C PRO A 405 -14.58 -0.34 20.03
N ASN A 406 -13.93 -1.39 20.53
CA ASN A 406 -14.67 -2.62 20.83
C ASN A 406 -14.82 -2.94 22.31
N GLN A 407 -14.42 -2.11 23.26
CA GLN A 407 -14.80 -2.34 24.67
C GLN A 407 -15.28 -1.07 25.36
N LEU A 408 -14.60 0.05 25.11
CA LEU A 408 -15.08 1.35 25.59
C LEU A 408 -16.05 1.94 24.55
N PRO A 409 -17.13 2.62 24.96
CA PRO A 409 -18.06 3.27 24.03
C PRO A 409 -17.42 4.47 23.31
N TYR A 410 -16.16 4.77 23.66
CA TYR A 410 -15.32 5.74 23.00
C TYR A 410 -14.01 5.09 22.55
N PRO A 411 -13.33 5.69 21.57
CA PRO A 411 -12.14 5.09 20.99
C PRO A 411 -10.93 5.18 21.95
N SER A 412 -10.47 4.06 22.51
CA SER A 412 -9.30 3.98 23.42
C SER A 412 -8.02 3.49 22.74
N LEU A 413 -7.01 4.33 22.70
CA LEU A 413 -5.69 3.98 22.16
C LEU A 413 -4.93 2.98 23.04
N ASN A 414 -5.19 2.97 24.35
CA ASN A 414 -4.58 1.97 25.23
C ASN A 414 -5.18 0.59 24.98
N GLU A 415 -6.47 0.51 24.65
CA GLU A 415 -7.09 -0.73 24.18
C GLU A 415 -6.44 -1.23 22.89
N VAL A 416 -6.22 -0.35 21.92
CA VAL A 416 -5.50 -0.70 20.69
C VAL A 416 -4.13 -1.29 21.00
N ASN A 417 -3.36 -0.64 21.87
CA ASN A 417 -2.03 -1.11 22.24
C ASN A 417 -2.08 -2.46 22.98
N PHE A 418 -3.07 -2.66 23.86
CA PHE A 418 -3.28 -3.94 24.52
C PHE A 418 -3.59 -5.05 23.50
N LEU A 419 -4.51 -4.80 22.56
CA LEU A 419 -4.88 -5.78 21.53
C LEU A 419 -3.72 -6.07 20.57
N ALA A 420 -3.01 -5.03 20.13
CA ALA A 420 -1.98 -5.15 19.11
C ALA A 420 -0.65 -5.70 19.63
N PHE A 421 -0.27 -5.29 20.84
CA PHE A 421 1.06 -5.53 21.38
C PHE A 421 1.06 -6.36 22.65
N SER A 422 -0.12 -6.71 23.19
CA SER A 422 -0.24 -7.26 24.55
C SER A 422 0.39 -6.31 25.58
N GLU A 423 0.31 -5.00 25.34
CA GLU A 423 0.86 -3.98 26.22
C GLU A 423 -0.06 -3.81 27.43
N VAL A 424 0.42 -4.26 28.59
CA VAL A 424 -0.28 -4.18 29.87
C VAL A 424 0.23 -2.95 30.60
N THR A 425 -0.58 -1.89 30.66
CA THR A 425 -0.17 -0.59 31.21
C THR A 425 -1.09 -0.10 32.33
N GLU A 426 -0.52 0.70 33.24
CA GLU A 426 -1.28 1.35 34.31
C GLU A 426 -2.27 2.38 33.76
N GLU A 427 -1.95 3.04 32.64
CA GLU A 427 -2.84 3.94 31.94
C GLU A 427 -4.09 3.22 31.44
N TYR A 428 -3.94 2.04 30.83
CA TYR A 428 -5.09 1.27 30.37
C TYR A 428 -5.94 0.78 31.53
N HIS A 429 -5.29 0.29 32.59
CA HIS A 429 -5.98 -0.10 33.81
C HIS A 429 -6.79 1.07 34.41
N ASN A 430 -6.19 2.26 34.47
CA ASN A 430 -6.84 3.46 34.98
C ASN A 430 -8.00 3.93 34.10
N GLU A 431 -7.89 3.78 32.79
CA GLU A 431 -8.93 4.13 31.83
C GLU A 431 -10.14 3.21 31.97
N LEU A 432 -9.93 1.89 32.00
CA LEU A 432 -11.00 0.90 32.21
C LEU A 432 -11.69 1.11 33.57
N TYR A 433 -10.92 1.35 34.63
CA TYR A 433 -11.46 1.63 35.95
C TYR A 433 -12.33 2.90 35.94
N GLY A 434 -11.80 3.98 35.35
CA GLY A 434 -12.50 5.25 35.24
C GLY A 434 -13.80 5.14 34.45
N TYR A 435 -13.85 4.28 33.43
CA TYR A 435 -15.08 4.00 32.71
C TYR A 435 -16.12 3.26 33.58
N ILE A 436 -15.73 2.19 34.27
CA ILE A 436 -16.64 1.45 35.17
C ILE A 436 -17.16 2.37 36.29
N GLU A 437 -16.31 3.28 36.78
CA GLU A 437 -16.69 4.33 37.74
C GLU A 437 -17.70 5.31 37.17
N LEU A 438 -17.48 5.79 35.94
CA LEU A 438 -18.35 6.73 35.25
C LEU A 438 -19.74 6.14 34.97
N GLU A 439 -19.81 4.86 34.62
CA GLU A 439 -21.09 4.14 34.44
C GLU A 439 -21.79 3.81 35.78
N GLY A 440 -21.16 4.09 36.93
CA GLY A 440 -21.72 3.79 38.25
C GLY A 440 -21.69 2.30 38.63
N GLU A 441 -20.95 1.49 37.88
CA GLU A 441 -20.97 0.02 37.94
C GLU A 441 -19.89 -0.58 38.86
N LEU A 442 -19.07 0.24 39.54
CA LEU A 442 -18.00 -0.25 40.41
C LEU A 442 -18.48 -1.21 41.51
N ASN A 443 -19.67 -0.98 42.08
CA ASN A 443 -20.21 -1.87 43.10
C ASN A 443 -20.60 -3.23 42.52
N ASN A 444 -21.21 -3.25 41.33
CA ASN A 444 -21.54 -4.49 40.62
C ASN A 444 -20.27 -5.22 40.19
N PHE A 445 -19.25 -4.48 39.76
CA PHE A 445 -17.93 -5.04 39.47
C PHE A 445 -17.29 -5.65 40.73
N ARG A 446 -17.37 -5.02 41.89
CA ARG A 446 -16.79 -5.55 43.14
C ARG A 446 -17.48 -6.83 43.63
N ASN A 447 -18.77 -6.99 43.34
CA ASN A 447 -19.55 -8.11 43.85
C ASN A 447 -18.97 -9.46 43.45
N SER A 448 -18.92 -10.38 44.42
CA SER A 448 -18.49 -11.78 44.25
C SER A 448 -17.05 -11.99 43.76
N LYS A 449 -16.19 -10.96 43.81
CA LYS A 449 -14.75 -11.08 43.49
C LYS A 449 -13.92 -11.39 44.74
N PRO A 450 -12.83 -12.17 44.62
CA PRO A 450 -11.93 -12.44 45.73
C PRO A 450 -11.25 -11.15 46.22
N THR A 451 -11.08 -11.04 47.54
CA THR A 451 -10.44 -9.88 48.18
C THR A 451 -9.02 -10.21 48.64
N ILE A 452 -8.19 -9.17 48.69
CA ILE A 452 -6.81 -9.18 49.14
C ILE A 452 -6.68 -8.15 50.27
N THR A 453 -5.83 -8.43 51.25
CA THR A 453 -5.52 -7.52 52.34
C THR A 453 -4.76 -6.30 51.85
N TYR A 454 -5.25 -5.10 52.17
CA TYR A 454 -4.59 -3.82 51.89
C TYR A 454 -4.40 -3.02 53.19
N ASN A 455 -3.15 -2.64 53.45
CA ASN A 455 -2.77 -1.78 54.57
C ASN A 455 -2.84 -0.32 54.13
N LYS A 456 -3.95 0.35 54.44
CA LYS A 456 -4.17 1.76 54.12
C LYS A 456 -3.50 2.65 55.16
N GLN A 457 -2.61 3.54 54.73
CA GLN A 457 -2.04 4.55 55.60
C GLN A 457 -3.02 5.73 55.74
N THR A 458 -3.39 6.04 56.97
CA THR A 458 -4.26 7.19 57.28
C THR A 458 -3.42 8.48 57.35
N ARG A 459 -4.08 9.65 57.30
CA ARG A 459 -3.42 10.96 57.39
C ARG A 459 -2.58 11.13 58.66
N ASP A 460 -2.96 10.43 59.73
CA ASP A 460 -2.27 10.47 61.03
C ASP A 460 -1.13 9.44 61.12
N GLY A 461 -0.80 8.75 60.02
CA GLY A 461 0.29 7.77 59.94
C GLY A 461 -0.06 6.38 60.45
N THR A 462 -1.26 6.16 60.99
CA THR A 462 -1.71 4.83 61.44
C THR A 462 -2.16 3.95 60.27
N LEU A 463 -2.00 2.63 60.40
CA LEU A 463 -2.39 1.66 59.38
C LEU A 463 -3.79 1.10 59.68
N ARG A 464 -4.66 1.15 58.67
CA ARG A 464 -5.96 0.49 58.67
C ARG A 464 -5.94 -0.67 57.68
N VAL A 465 -6.27 -1.87 58.15
CA VAL A 465 -6.36 -3.06 57.30
C VAL A 465 -7.75 -3.10 56.64
N GLU A 466 -7.78 -3.16 55.32
CA GLU A 466 -8.99 -3.27 54.49
C GLU A 466 -8.92 -4.54 53.62
N GLN A 467 -10.07 -5.10 53.26
CA GLN A 467 -10.19 -6.20 52.29
C GLN A 467 -10.76 -5.64 51.01
N ILE A 468 -9.98 -5.63 49.94
CA ILE A 468 -10.34 -5.01 48.66
C ILE A 468 -10.05 -5.96 47.50
N ILE A 469 -10.74 -5.80 46.37
CA ILE A 469 -10.50 -6.63 45.19
C ILE A 469 -9.15 -6.29 44.54
N LEU A 470 -8.63 -7.20 43.72
CA LEU A 470 -7.35 -7.01 43.01
C LEU A 470 -7.27 -5.67 42.25
N THR A 471 -8.36 -5.30 41.57
CA THR A 471 -8.43 -4.06 40.78
C THR A 471 -8.31 -2.80 41.65
N ASP A 472 -9.00 -2.76 42.79
CA ASP A 472 -8.88 -1.65 43.75
C ASP A 472 -7.48 -1.63 44.40
N TYR A 473 -6.91 -2.80 44.67
CA TYR A 473 -5.55 -2.95 45.21
C TYR A 473 -4.49 -2.32 44.29
N ILE A 474 -4.58 -2.61 42.99
CA ILE A 474 -3.71 -2.03 41.96
C ILE A 474 -3.96 -0.52 41.83
N ARG A 475 -5.23 -0.10 41.71
CA ARG A 475 -5.61 1.32 41.61
C ARG A 475 -5.08 2.14 42.79
N HIS A 476 -5.22 1.64 44.01
CA HIS A 476 -4.70 2.34 45.19
C HIS A 476 -3.17 2.43 45.21
N GLN A 477 -2.44 1.42 44.74
CA GLN A 477 -0.98 1.51 44.64
C GLN A 477 -0.52 2.49 43.56
N ILE A 478 -1.23 2.60 42.43
CA ILE A 478 -0.92 3.56 41.37
C ILE A 478 -1.16 5.01 41.86
N HIS A 479 -2.25 5.25 42.60
CA HIS A 479 -2.62 6.61 43.06
C HIS A 479 -2.00 7.03 44.39
N HIS A 480 -1.54 6.07 45.21
CA HIS A 480 -0.86 6.30 46.48
C HIS A 480 0.53 5.64 46.50
N PRO A 481 1.46 6.06 45.62
CA PRO A 481 2.80 5.48 45.55
C PRO A 481 3.62 5.69 46.83
N GLU A 482 3.22 6.64 47.68
CA GLU A 482 3.81 6.88 49.00
C GLU A 482 3.55 5.75 50.01
N ASN A 483 2.49 4.95 49.82
CA ASN A 483 2.12 3.89 50.75
C ASN A 483 2.89 2.60 50.47
N THR A 484 4.05 2.44 51.11
CA THR A 484 4.95 1.28 50.94
C THR A 484 4.61 0.07 51.83
N ASN A 485 3.49 0.09 52.55
CA ASN A 485 3.09 -0.95 53.51
C ASN A 485 2.42 -2.18 52.87
N ASN A 486 2.44 -2.28 51.54
CA ASN A 486 1.78 -3.32 50.76
C ASN A 486 2.77 -3.95 49.79
N THR A 487 2.60 -5.24 49.50
CA THR A 487 3.40 -5.92 48.48
C THR A 487 3.08 -5.34 47.11
N LYS A 488 4.10 -4.99 46.32
CA LYS A 488 3.88 -4.50 44.96
C LYS A 488 3.14 -5.54 44.12
N TYR A 489 2.14 -5.11 43.36
CA TYR A 489 1.47 -6.00 42.40
C TYR A 489 2.45 -6.45 41.31
N THR A 490 2.21 -7.62 40.75
CA THR A 490 3.00 -8.16 39.63
C THR A 490 2.42 -7.72 38.28
N PHE A 491 3.19 -7.95 37.21
CA PHE A 491 2.69 -7.81 35.84
C PHE A 491 1.46 -8.68 35.58
N ASP A 492 1.47 -9.94 36.04
CA ASP A 492 0.35 -10.86 35.90
C ASP A 492 -0.90 -10.33 36.62
N ASN A 493 -0.74 -9.77 37.82
CA ASN A 493 -1.83 -9.13 38.54
C ASN A 493 -2.45 -7.96 37.75
N LEU A 494 -1.62 -7.12 37.13
CA LEU A 494 -2.09 -6.01 36.31
C LEU A 494 -2.84 -6.50 35.08
N ASN A 495 -2.30 -7.51 34.39
CA ASN A 495 -2.93 -8.13 33.22
C ASN A 495 -4.27 -8.78 33.58
N ASP A 496 -4.34 -9.56 34.66
CA ASP A 496 -5.55 -10.21 35.14
C ASP A 496 -6.62 -9.17 35.48
N SER A 497 -6.24 -8.07 36.14
CA SER A 497 -7.15 -6.96 36.45
C SER A 497 -7.72 -6.30 35.20
N ILE A 498 -6.87 -6.04 34.19
CA ILE A 498 -7.31 -5.50 32.89
C ILE A 498 -8.28 -6.46 32.21
N ILE A 499 -7.97 -7.76 32.13
CA ILE A 499 -8.84 -8.77 31.51
C ILE A 499 -10.19 -8.85 32.23
N MET A 500 -10.18 -8.84 33.57
CA MET A 500 -11.41 -8.83 34.36
C MET A 500 -12.28 -7.61 34.08
N MET A 501 -11.69 -6.41 34.01
CA MET A 501 -12.43 -5.18 33.71
C MET A 501 -12.98 -5.19 32.28
N ARG A 502 -12.19 -5.60 31.29
CA ARG A 502 -12.65 -5.73 29.90
C ARG A 502 -13.83 -6.69 29.79
N THR A 503 -13.69 -7.88 30.37
CA THR A 503 -14.75 -8.90 30.35
C THR A 503 -16.04 -8.38 30.99
N PHE A 504 -15.93 -7.64 32.11
CA PHE A 504 -17.11 -7.02 32.73
C PHE A 504 -17.71 -5.90 31.89
N ILE A 505 -16.88 -5.07 31.25
CA ILE A 505 -17.35 -4.00 30.38
C ILE A 505 -18.20 -4.55 29.22
N GLN A 506 -17.87 -5.72 28.68
CA GLN A 506 -18.71 -6.42 27.68
C GLN A 506 -20.11 -6.77 28.19
N THR A 507 -20.28 -6.92 29.51
CA THR A 507 -21.58 -7.27 30.10
C THR A 507 -22.48 -6.06 30.35
N ILE A 508 -21.91 -4.84 30.35
CA ILE A 508 -22.63 -3.58 30.57
C ILE A 508 -22.83 -2.79 29.27
N ALA A 509 -21.99 -3.01 28.25
CA ALA A 509 -22.13 -2.39 26.93
C ALA A 509 -23.33 -3.02 26.16
N PRO A 510 -24.21 -2.20 25.54
CA PRO A 510 -25.43 -2.66 24.87
C PRO A 510 -25.19 -3.46 23.58
#